data_AF-A0A2I0AUD0-F1
#
_entry.id   AF-A0A2I0AUD0-F1
#
_cell.length_a   1.000
_cell.length_b   1.000
_cell.length_c   1.000
_cell.angle_alpha   90.00
_cell.angle_beta   90.00
_cell.angle_gamma   90.00
#
_symmetry.space_group_name_H-M   'P 1'
#
loop_
_entity.id
_entity.type
_entity.pdbx_description
1 polymer ?
#
loop_
_entity_poly.entity_id
_entity_poly.type
_entity_poly.pdbx_seq_one_letter_code
_entity_poly.pdbx_strand_id
1 'polypeptide(L)'
;MLTCSLYLGATRLRFPNYTTLNPLRKCNFNGVTCSVLHMGWESSASRSFTALVSLNEEPSSPGEHVGNDNIVSEVAEKILPQNLGIDELKSLLLDSERSKLLTKLSEANQYNRFLKRQLLAKDDALANIKNDLTVIELELQFLISLAEEVANSGVQLGSRKINGKYIQSYLLSRLQAVHETVKGNMKHVELLKSKEVTLFWIGMAESVQVMGSFDGWSQGEAMSQEYSGDYARFSATIKLRPGRYEIKFLVDGEWQLSPELLTVGEGMLKNNLLIV
;
A
#
# COMPACT_ATOMS: atom_id res chain seq x y z
N MET A 1 -48.16 -12.01 -58.33
CA MET A 1 -46.80 -11.73 -57.82
C MET A 1 -46.65 -12.37 -56.46
N LEU A 2 -45.51 -13.02 -56.26
CA LEU A 2 -45.26 -14.06 -55.27
C LEU A 2 -45.34 -13.58 -53.81
N THR A 3 -45.96 -14.42 -52.98
CA THR A 3 -45.73 -14.52 -51.54
C THR A 3 -44.37 -15.16 -51.28
N CYS A 4 -43.55 -14.58 -50.41
CA CYS A 4 -42.34 -15.22 -49.89
C CYS A 4 -42.34 -15.12 -48.35
N SER A 5 -42.40 -16.29 -47.72
CA SER A 5 -42.25 -16.50 -46.28
C SER A 5 -40.77 -16.73 -45.94
N LEU A 6 -40.28 -16.20 -44.82
CA LEU A 6 -39.11 -16.73 -44.15
C LEU A 6 -39.32 -16.80 -42.63
N TYR A 7 -39.10 -18.01 -42.14
CA TYR A 7 -39.23 -18.53 -40.79
C TYR A 7 -38.23 -17.91 -39.81
N LEU A 8 -38.64 -17.79 -38.53
CA LEU A 8 -37.71 -17.87 -37.40
C LEU A 8 -38.30 -18.80 -36.33
N GLY A 9 -37.53 -19.85 -36.05
CA GLY A 9 -37.94 -21.01 -35.26
C GLY A 9 -38.02 -20.76 -33.76
N ALA A 10 -38.94 -21.47 -33.13
CA ALA A 10 -39.06 -21.59 -31.69
C ALA A 10 -38.00 -22.58 -31.15
N THR A 11 -37.33 -22.22 -30.05
CA THR A 11 -36.58 -23.19 -29.26
C THR A 11 -36.91 -22.99 -27.78
N ARG A 12 -37.57 -24.01 -27.22
CA ARG A 12 -37.85 -24.20 -25.79
C ARG A 12 -36.55 -24.16 -24.98
N LEU A 13 -36.56 -23.40 -23.88
CA LEU A 13 -35.66 -23.66 -22.76
C LEU A 13 -36.47 -23.99 -21.50
N ARG A 14 -35.94 -24.97 -20.79
CA ARG A 14 -36.56 -25.87 -19.83
C ARG A 14 -36.31 -25.33 -18.42
N PHE A 15 -37.36 -25.04 -17.65
CA PHE A 15 -37.26 -24.76 -16.22
C PHE A 15 -37.23 -26.09 -15.43
N PRO A 16 -36.32 -26.29 -14.46
CA PRO A 16 -36.52 -27.25 -13.40
C PRO A 16 -37.09 -26.58 -12.14
N ASN A 17 -37.88 -27.39 -11.43
CA ASN A 17 -38.82 -27.02 -10.40
C ASN A 17 -38.19 -26.66 -9.05
N TYR A 18 -38.92 -25.82 -8.31
CA TYR A 18 -38.80 -25.63 -6.86
C TYR A 18 -39.08 -26.94 -6.11
N THR A 19 -38.29 -27.23 -5.08
CA THR A 19 -38.70 -28.13 -3.98
C THR A 19 -38.49 -27.44 -2.64
N THR A 20 -39.42 -27.73 -1.74
CA THR A 20 -39.90 -26.99 -0.57
C THR A 20 -39.21 -27.33 0.75
N LEU A 21 -38.90 -26.27 1.52
CA LEU A 21 -39.08 -26.04 2.98
C LEU A 21 -39.37 -27.20 3.96
N ASN A 22 -38.63 -27.25 5.09
CA ASN A 22 -39.10 -27.14 6.51
C ASN A 22 -37.97 -27.48 7.55
N PRO A 23 -38.10 -27.25 8.89
CA PRO A 23 -37.94 -25.95 9.55
C PRO A 23 -37.10 -25.95 10.88
N LEU A 24 -36.78 -24.75 11.38
CA LEU A 24 -36.58 -24.33 12.80
C LEU A 24 -35.51 -25.00 13.69
N ARG A 25 -34.47 -24.20 14.03
CA ARG A 25 -34.09 -23.92 15.44
C ARG A 25 -33.77 -22.44 15.61
N LYS A 26 -34.58 -21.76 16.44
CA LYS A 26 -34.35 -20.41 16.96
C LYS A 26 -33.37 -20.48 18.13
N CYS A 27 -32.31 -19.68 18.09
CA CYS A 27 -31.71 -19.06 19.27
C CYS A 27 -31.43 -17.60 18.92
N ASN A 28 -31.88 -16.70 19.79
CA ASN A 28 -31.87 -15.25 19.63
C ASN A 28 -30.82 -14.68 20.58
N PHE A 29 -29.86 -13.86 20.10
CA PHE A 29 -29.36 -12.64 20.75
C PHE A 29 -28.20 -12.01 19.94
N ASN A 30 -28.43 -10.76 19.50
CA ASN A 30 -27.56 -9.62 19.25
C ASN A 30 -26.13 -9.81 18.71
N GLY A 31 -25.85 -9.22 17.53
CA GLY A 31 -24.51 -8.76 17.17
C GLY A 31 -24.15 -9.01 15.71
N VAL A 32 -23.98 -7.94 14.95
CA VAL A 32 -23.71 -7.90 13.51
C VAL A 32 -22.37 -8.59 13.19
N THR A 33 -22.37 -9.61 12.32
CA THR A 33 -21.17 -10.13 11.65
C THR A 33 -21.40 -10.17 10.14
N CYS A 34 -20.50 -9.52 9.40
CA CYS A 34 -20.54 -9.42 7.95
C CYS A 34 -19.49 -10.36 7.33
N SER A 35 -20.00 -11.39 6.64
CA SER A 35 -19.58 -11.97 5.35
C SER A 35 -18.19 -12.57 5.12
N VAL A 36 -18.15 -13.84 4.68
CA VAL A 36 -17.39 -14.25 3.47
C VAL A 36 -18.18 -15.36 2.74
N LEU A 37 -18.73 -15.05 1.56
CA LEU A 37 -19.18 -16.06 0.60
C LEU A 37 -17.99 -16.41 -0.31
N HIS A 38 -17.66 -17.70 -0.33
CA HIS A 38 -16.67 -18.29 -1.23
C HIS A 38 -17.25 -18.30 -2.66
N MET A 39 -16.68 -17.53 -3.58
CA MET A 39 -16.86 -17.75 -5.02
C MET A 39 -15.59 -18.40 -5.54
N GLY A 40 -15.73 -19.67 -5.94
CA GLY A 40 -14.70 -20.41 -6.67
C GLY A 40 -14.60 -19.88 -8.09
N TRP A 41 -13.37 -19.59 -8.52
CA TRP A 41 -13.04 -19.34 -9.91
C TRP A 41 -12.06 -20.45 -10.34
N GLU A 42 -12.55 -21.37 -11.17
CA GLU A 42 -11.69 -22.30 -11.91
C GLU A 42 -10.95 -21.51 -12.99
N SER A 43 -9.63 -21.65 -13.03
CA SER A 43 -8.79 -21.21 -14.14
C SER A 43 -7.74 -22.28 -14.45
N SER A 44 -7.63 -22.53 -15.75
CA SER A 44 -6.96 -23.64 -16.40
C SER A 44 -5.46 -23.72 -16.15
N ALA A 45 -4.97 -24.96 -16.20
CA ALA A 45 -3.56 -25.33 -16.13
C ALA A 45 -2.66 -24.53 -17.07
N SER A 46 -1.57 -23.99 -16.55
CA SER A 46 -0.35 -23.69 -17.32
C SER A 46 0.88 -23.84 -16.46
N ARG A 47 1.90 -24.43 -17.07
CA ARG A 47 3.04 -25.12 -16.49
C ARG A 47 3.98 -24.18 -15.72
N SER A 48 4.45 -24.66 -14.57
CA SER A 48 5.56 -24.10 -13.81
C SER A 48 6.84 -24.10 -14.64
N PHE A 49 7.45 -22.92 -14.84
CA PHE A 49 8.85 -22.79 -15.21
C PHE A 49 9.61 -22.25 -14.00
N THR A 50 10.32 -23.14 -13.32
CA THR A 50 11.31 -22.79 -12.30
C THR A 50 12.59 -22.42 -13.04
N ALA A 51 12.92 -21.12 -13.11
CA ALA A 51 14.21 -20.67 -13.61
C ALA A 51 15.24 -20.73 -12.46
N LEU A 52 16.07 -21.76 -12.46
CA LEU A 52 17.26 -21.85 -11.62
C LEU A 52 18.32 -20.92 -12.20
N VAL A 53 18.61 -19.81 -11.51
CA VAL A 53 19.73 -18.93 -11.85
C VAL A 53 20.92 -19.36 -11.00
N SER A 54 21.87 -20.08 -11.62
CA SER A 54 23.23 -20.24 -11.10
C SER A 54 24.00 -18.94 -11.31
N LEU A 55 24.55 -18.38 -10.24
CA LEU A 55 25.58 -17.35 -10.30
C LEU A 55 26.84 -17.93 -9.64
N ASN A 56 27.74 -18.44 -10.49
CA ASN A 56 29.14 -18.61 -10.16
C ASN A 56 29.84 -17.31 -10.56
N GLU A 57 30.31 -16.52 -9.60
CA GLU A 57 31.42 -15.59 -9.81
C GLU A 57 32.23 -15.52 -8.51
N GLU A 58 33.44 -16.11 -8.53
CA GLU A 58 34.55 -15.69 -7.66
C GLU A 58 35.58 -14.91 -8.50
N PRO A 59 36.27 -13.91 -7.93
CA PRO A 59 37.21 -13.08 -8.67
C PRO A 59 38.60 -13.71 -8.75
N SER A 60 39.22 -13.58 -9.92
CA SER A 60 40.59 -13.97 -10.23
C SER A 60 41.61 -12.87 -9.89
N SER A 61 42.80 -13.29 -9.44
CA SER A 61 44.04 -12.49 -9.41
C SER A 61 45.24 -13.41 -9.71
N PRO A 62 46.26 -12.96 -10.46
CA PRO A 62 47.28 -13.83 -11.06
C PRO A 62 48.51 -14.03 -10.15
N GLY A 63 49.03 -15.27 -10.12
CA GLY A 63 50.31 -15.62 -9.52
C GLY A 63 51.21 -16.36 -10.51
N GLU A 64 52.43 -15.85 -10.68
CA GLU A 64 53.48 -16.37 -11.56
C GLU A 64 54.09 -17.70 -11.05
N HIS A 65 54.72 -18.40 -11.99
CA HIS A 65 55.41 -19.68 -11.90
C HIS A 65 56.46 -19.82 -10.79
N VAL A 66 56.67 -21.05 -10.29
CA VAL A 66 57.90 -21.87 -10.47
C VAL A 66 57.65 -23.26 -9.86
N GLY A 67 58.00 -24.31 -10.62
CA GLY A 67 57.80 -25.70 -10.23
C GLY A 67 58.92 -26.28 -9.36
N ASN A 68 58.62 -27.40 -8.72
CA ASN A 68 59.55 -28.53 -8.64
C ASN A 68 58.81 -29.83 -8.28
N ASP A 69 59.09 -30.88 -9.04
CA ASP A 69 58.62 -32.25 -8.83
C ASP A 69 59.34 -32.92 -7.64
N ASN A 70 58.62 -33.72 -6.84
CA ASN A 70 58.92 -35.16 -6.68
C ASN A 70 58.25 -35.84 -5.46
N ILE A 71 57.60 -36.96 -5.79
CA ILE A 71 57.60 -38.29 -5.15
C ILE A 71 56.91 -38.48 -3.78
N VAL A 72 55.88 -39.33 -3.85
CA VAL A 72 55.11 -39.97 -2.80
C VAL A 72 55.98 -40.88 -1.93
N SER A 73 55.84 -40.78 -0.61
CA SER A 73 55.96 -41.95 0.28
C SER A 73 55.07 -41.79 1.51
N GLU A 74 54.18 -42.75 1.60
CA GLU A 74 53.16 -43.01 2.60
C GLU A 74 53.80 -43.40 3.94
N VAL A 75 53.50 -42.65 5.00
CA VAL A 75 53.56 -43.16 6.38
C VAL A 75 52.28 -42.72 7.08
N ALA A 76 51.40 -43.70 7.28
CA ALA A 76 50.22 -43.60 8.10
C ALA A 76 50.62 -43.36 9.56
N GLU A 77 50.69 -42.10 9.97
CA GLU A 77 50.66 -41.73 11.39
C GLU A 77 49.26 -41.25 11.78
N LYS A 78 48.75 -41.95 12.78
CA LYS A 78 47.43 -41.85 13.38
C LYS A 78 47.33 -40.52 14.15
N ILE A 79 46.92 -39.43 13.49
CA ILE A 79 46.64 -38.16 14.18
C ILE A 79 45.27 -38.27 14.86
N LEU A 80 45.32 -38.42 16.19
CA LEU A 80 44.20 -38.26 17.12
C LEU A 80 43.49 -36.91 16.89
N PRO A 81 42.15 -36.82 17.04
CA PRO A 81 41.45 -35.56 16.86
C PRO A 81 41.97 -34.54 17.88
N GLN A 82 42.70 -33.52 17.41
CA GLN A 82 43.10 -32.41 18.24
C GLN A 82 41.83 -31.73 18.75
N ASN A 83 41.67 -31.72 20.07
CA ASN A 83 40.53 -31.09 20.71
C ASN A 83 40.67 -29.58 20.46
N LEU A 84 39.75 -29.02 19.66
CA LEU A 84 39.71 -27.59 19.32
C LEU A 84 39.92 -26.75 20.57
N GLY A 85 40.88 -25.82 20.52
CA GLY A 85 41.19 -24.94 21.63
C GLY A 85 39.96 -24.13 22.03
N ILE A 86 39.77 -23.88 23.33
CA ILE A 86 38.61 -23.16 23.88
C ILE A 86 38.40 -21.80 23.18
N ASP A 87 39.47 -21.12 22.77
CA ASP A 87 39.38 -19.82 22.10
C ASP A 87 38.99 -19.93 20.61
N GLU A 88 39.31 -21.05 19.95
CA GLU A 88 38.84 -21.37 18.59
C GLU A 88 37.36 -21.81 18.62
N LEU A 89 36.94 -22.52 19.66
CA LEU A 89 35.52 -22.81 19.90
C LEU A 89 34.71 -21.53 20.16
N LYS A 90 35.27 -20.57 20.90
CA LYS A 90 34.63 -19.26 21.11
C LYS A 90 34.55 -18.46 19.82
N SER A 91 35.59 -18.45 18.97
CA SER A 91 35.54 -17.74 17.69
C SER A 91 34.50 -18.34 16.74
N LEU A 92 34.45 -19.68 16.63
CA LEU A 92 33.44 -20.38 15.82
C LEU A 92 32.02 -20.14 16.33
N LEU A 93 31.83 -20.08 17.65
CA LEU A 93 30.54 -19.75 18.25
C LEU A 93 30.13 -18.31 17.91
N LEU A 94 31.04 -17.34 18.04
CA LEU A 94 30.81 -15.94 17.65
C LEU A 94 30.50 -15.80 16.16
N ASP A 95 31.19 -16.54 15.29
CA ASP A 95 30.93 -16.52 13.85
C ASP A 95 29.59 -17.19 13.51
N SER A 96 29.20 -18.24 14.24
CA SER A 96 27.88 -18.84 14.11
C SER A 96 26.75 -17.89 14.53
N GLU A 97 26.97 -17.07 15.55
CA GLU A 97 26.01 -16.05 16.01
C GLU A 97 25.93 -14.88 15.02
N ARG A 98 27.07 -14.40 14.53
CA ARG A 98 27.13 -13.38 13.46
C ARG A 98 26.39 -13.83 12.22
N SER A 99 26.61 -15.07 11.77
CA SER A 99 25.91 -15.64 10.61
C SER A 99 24.39 -15.64 10.80
N LYS A 100 23.90 -16.08 11.98
CA LYS A 100 22.47 -16.02 12.32
C LYS A 100 21.90 -14.61 12.27
N LEU A 101 22.65 -13.61 12.77
CA LEU A 101 22.23 -12.21 12.74
C LEU A 101 22.20 -11.67 11.31
N LEU A 102 23.18 -12.02 10.48
CA LEU A 102 23.21 -11.65 9.06
C LEU A 102 22.04 -12.26 8.30
N THR A 103 21.70 -13.53 8.54
CA THR A 103 20.52 -14.17 7.97
C THR A 103 19.25 -13.42 8.35
N LYS A 104 19.03 -13.15 9.65
CA LYS A 104 17.86 -12.40 10.13
C LYS A 104 17.78 -10.99 9.56
N LEU A 105 18.90 -10.29 9.47
CA LEU A 105 18.97 -8.96 8.87
C LEU A 105 18.61 -9.04 7.38
N SER A 106 19.08 -10.05 6.66
CA SER A 106 18.74 -10.26 5.26
C SER A 106 17.24 -10.57 5.08
N GLU A 107 16.67 -11.41 5.94
CA GLU A 107 15.25 -11.77 5.93
C GLU A 107 14.38 -10.54 6.21
N ALA A 108 14.73 -9.77 7.25
CA ALA A 108 14.04 -8.53 7.59
C ALA A 108 14.11 -7.51 6.44
N ASN A 109 15.27 -7.39 5.78
CA ASN A 109 15.44 -6.50 4.64
C ASN A 109 14.64 -6.96 3.41
N GLN A 110 14.58 -8.26 3.14
CA GLN A 110 13.71 -8.80 2.09
C GLN A 110 12.24 -8.52 2.38
N TYR A 111 11.81 -8.74 3.63
CA TYR A 111 10.45 -8.46 4.06
C TYR A 111 10.10 -6.98 3.95
N ASN A 112 10.99 -6.08 4.36
CA ASN A 112 10.82 -4.63 4.20
C ASN A 112 10.67 -4.23 2.72
N ARG A 113 11.48 -4.80 1.82
CA ARG A 113 11.35 -4.55 0.37
C ARG A 113 10.01 -5.05 -0.16
N PHE A 114 9.56 -6.21 0.30
CA PHE A 114 8.27 -6.77 -0.08
C PHE A 114 7.11 -5.88 0.39
N LEU A 115 7.12 -5.42 1.64
CA LEU A 115 6.12 -4.51 2.18
C LEU A 115 6.08 -3.17 1.43
N LYS A 116 7.25 -2.60 1.11
CA LYS A 116 7.33 -1.37 0.29
C LYS A 116 6.67 -1.56 -1.08
N ARG A 117 6.88 -2.69 -1.74
CA ARG A 117 6.23 -3.01 -3.02
C ARG A 117 4.72 -3.18 -2.88
N GLN A 118 4.26 -3.85 -1.81
CA GLN A 118 2.82 -3.98 -1.56
C GLN A 118 2.16 -2.63 -1.31
N LEU A 119 2.83 -1.74 -0.56
CA LEU A 119 2.33 -0.40 -0.27
C LEU A 119 2.17 0.40 -1.57
N LEU A 120 3.18 0.39 -2.45
CA LEU A 120 3.09 1.04 -3.76
C LEU A 120 1.92 0.50 -4.60
N ALA A 121 1.77 -0.82 -4.68
CA ALA A 121 0.66 -1.42 -5.43
C ALA A 121 -0.73 -1.06 -4.85
N LYS A 122 -0.83 -0.88 -3.52
CA LYS A 122 -2.06 -0.44 -2.85
C LYS A 122 -2.35 1.04 -3.12
N ASP A 123 -1.32 1.89 -3.15
CA ASP A 123 -1.45 3.31 -3.49
C ASP A 123 -1.93 3.49 -4.94
N ASP A 124 -1.39 2.69 -5.88
CA ASP A 124 -1.85 2.67 -7.28
C ASP A 124 -3.31 2.23 -7.40
N ALA A 125 -3.70 1.18 -6.66
CA ALA A 125 -5.09 0.73 -6.63
C ALA A 125 -6.04 1.80 -6.05
N LEU A 126 -5.62 2.54 -5.01
CA LEU A 126 -6.38 3.66 -4.47
C LEU A 126 -6.52 4.81 -5.48
N ALA A 127 -5.48 5.08 -6.27
CA ALA A 127 -5.53 6.07 -7.33
C ALA A 127 -6.56 5.69 -8.41
N ASN A 128 -6.59 4.42 -8.82
CA ASN A 128 -7.59 3.92 -9.78
C ASN A 128 -9.02 4.03 -9.23
N ILE A 129 -9.26 3.57 -8.00
CA ILE A 129 -10.57 3.68 -7.35
C ILE A 129 -11.01 5.14 -7.25
N LYS A 130 -10.08 6.07 -6.95
CA LYS A 130 -10.40 7.50 -6.93
C LYS A 130 -10.87 7.99 -8.30
N ASN A 131 -10.16 7.63 -9.37
CA ASN A 131 -10.56 8.03 -10.72
C ASN A 131 -11.94 7.48 -11.08
N ASP A 132 -12.21 6.20 -10.80
CA ASP A 132 -13.52 5.59 -11.05
C ASP A 132 -14.64 6.29 -10.26
N LEU A 133 -14.39 6.62 -8.99
CA LEU A 133 -15.35 7.38 -8.16
C LEU A 133 -15.62 8.78 -8.73
N THR A 134 -14.60 9.47 -9.25
CA THR A 134 -14.81 10.80 -9.86
C THR A 134 -15.67 10.74 -11.12
N VAL A 135 -15.52 9.68 -11.95
CA VAL A 135 -16.36 9.48 -13.13
C VAL A 135 -17.82 9.24 -12.70
N ILE A 136 -18.03 8.35 -11.72
CA ILE A 136 -19.36 8.06 -11.18
C ILE A 136 -20.01 9.29 -10.55
N GLU A 137 -19.24 10.12 -9.84
CA GLU A 137 -19.75 11.37 -9.26
C GLU A 137 -20.26 12.33 -10.34
N LEU A 138 -19.51 12.52 -11.43
CA LEU A 138 -19.92 13.37 -12.55
C LEU A 138 -21.17 12.84 -13.26
N GLU A 139 -21.25 11.52 -13.50
CA GLU A 139 -22.45 10.90 -14.07
C GLU A 139 -23.66 11.07 -13.15
N LEU A 140 -23.50 10.89 -11.84
CA LEU A 140 -24.58 11.11 -10.87
C LEU A 140 -25.04 12.57 -10.83
N GLN A 141 -24.12 13.53 -10.91
CA GLN A 141 -24.47 14.95 -10.97
C GLN A 141 -25.30 15.27 -12.21
N PHE A 142 -24.92 14.72 -13.37
CA PHE A 142 -25.70 14.86 -14.60
C PHE A 142 -27.08 14.18 -14.51
N LEU A 143 -27.17 12.99 -13.92
CA LEU A 143 -28.45 12.32 -13.71
C LEU A 143 -29.36 13.09 -12.74
N ILE A 144 -28.78 13.75 -11.73
CA ILE A 144 -29.52 14.63 -10.82
C ILE A 144 -30.08 15.83 -11.58
N SER A 145 -29.29 16.51 -12.42
CA SER A 145 -29.80 17.67 -13.18
C SER A 145 -30.94 17.28 -14.11
N LEU A 146 -30.82 16.14 -14.82
CA LEU A 146 -31.93 15.61 -15.63
C LEU A 146 -33.16 15.26 -14.79
N ALA A 147 -32.97 14.65 -13.61
CA ALA A 147 -34.07 14.31 -12.73
C ALA A 147 -34.77 15.55 -12.14
N GLU A 148 -34.03 16.63 -11.90
CA GLU A 148 -34.57 17.94 -11.48
C GLU A 148 -35.42 18.56 -12.60
N GLU A 149 -34.92 18.56 -13.84
CA GLU A 149 -35.70 19.02 -15.00
C GLU A 149 -36.99 18.23 -15.17
N VAL A 150 -36.94 16.89 -15.05
CA VAL A 150 -38.12 16.01 -15.13
C VAL A 150 -39.08 16.23 -13.97
N ALA A 151 -38.59 16.53 -12.78
CA ALA A 151 -39.44 16.88 -11.64
C ALA A 151 -40.13 18.24 -11.81
N ASN A 152 -39.45 19.20 -12.47
CA ASN A 152 -39.93 20.56 -12.68
C ASN A 152 -40.85 20.73 -13.89
N SER A 153 -40.76 19.86 -14.90
CA SER A 153 -41.53 19.94 -16.16
C SER A 153 -43.01 19.51 -16.05
N GLY A 154 -43.52 19.39 -14.83
CA GLY A 154 -44.94 19.17 -14.52
C GLY A 154 -45.28 17.69 -14.31
N VAL A 155 -46.09 17.41 -13.29
CA VAL A 155 -46.55 16.04 -12.99
C VAL A 155 -47.52 15.59 -14.07
N GLN A 156 -47.12 14.61 -14.88
CA GLN A 156 -48.02 14.03 -15.87
C GLN A 156 -49.25 13.40 -15.20
N LEU A 157 -50.44 13.64 -15.76
CA LEU A 157 -51.70 13.09 -15.28
C LEU A 157 -51.61 11.55 -15.21
N GLY A 158 -51.84 10.96 -14.03
CA GLY A 158 -51.68 9.51 -13.81
C GLY A 158 -50.30 9.04 -13.33
N SER A 159 -49.38 9.96 -13.03
CA SER A 159 -48.06 9.60 -12.46
C SER A 159 -48.19 8.80 -11.17
N ARG A 160 -47.52 7.66 -11.11
CA ARG A 160 -47.46 6.78 -9.94
C ARG A 160 -46.86 7.52 -8.73
N LYS A 161 -47.46 7.31 -7.55
CA LYS A 161 -46.90 7.74 -6.28
C LYS A 161 -46.21 6.56 -5.57
N ILE A 162 -45.11 6.86 -4.89
CA ILE A 162 -44.36 5.94 -4.03
C ILE A 162 -44.22 6.64 -2.68
N ASN A 163 -44.73 6.03 -1.60
CA ASN A 163 -44.73 6.61 -0.25
C ASN A 163 -45.27 8.05 -0.20
N GLY A 164 -46.33 8.35 -0.96
CA GLY A 164 -46.94 9.68 -1.03
C GLY A 164 -46.21 10.71 -1.91
N LYS A 165 -44.99 10.44 -2.36
CA LYS A 165 -44.23 11.28 -3.31
C LYS A 165 -44.47 10.83 -4.76
N TYR A 166 -44.44 11.75 -5.71
CA TYR A 166 -44.46 11.40 -7.13
C TYR A 166 -43.18 10.67 -7.52
N ILE A 167 -43.27 9.72 -8.46
CA ILE A 167 -42.14 8.89 -8.88
C ILE A 167 -40.92 9.73 -9.30
N GLN A 168 -41.13 10.87 -9.96
CA GLN A 168 -40.08 11.81 -10.38
C GLN A 168 -39.33 12.37 -9.15
N SER A 169 -40.05 12.93 -8.19
CA SER A 169 -39.47 13.48 -6.96
C SER A 169 -38.81 12.42 -6.08
N TYR A 170 -39.33 11.18 -6.08
CA TYR A 170 -38.75 10.06 -5.36
C TYR A 170 -37.42 9.63 -5.99
N LEU A 171 -37.36 9.53 -7.32
CA LEU A 171 -36.12 9.23 -8.04
C LEU A 171 -35.04 10.28 -7.75
N LEU A 172 -35.38 11.57 -7.85
CA LEU A 172 -34.47 12.66 -7.52
C LEU A 172 -33.90 12.54 -6.10
N SER A 173 -34.77 12.33 -5.10
CA SER A 173 -34.35 12.14 -3.70
C SER A 173 -33.40 10.94 -3.53
N ARG A 174 -33.63 9.86 -4.28
CA ARG A 174 -32.79 8.65 -4.24
C ARG A 174 -31.44 8.88 -4.92
N LEU A 175 -31.40 9.56 -6.06
CA LEU A 175 -30.15 9.92 -6.75
C LEU A 175 -29.30 10.84 -5.88
N GLN A 176 -29.90 11.86 -5.26
CA GLN A 176 -29.21 12.74 -4.30
C GLN A 176 -28.62 11.97 -3.12
N ALA A 177 -29.36 11.00 -2.55
CA ALA A 177 -28.85 10.16 -1.47
C ALA A 177 -27.66 9.28 -1.90
N VAL A 178 -27.69 8.73 -3.12
CA VAL A 178 -26.56 7.97 -3.67
C VAL A 178 -25.36 8.89 -3.93
N HIS A 179 -25.57 10.08 -4.49
CA HIS A 179 -24.52 11.08 -4.68
C HIS A 179 -23.83 11.46 -3.38
N GLU A 180 -24.58 11.74 -2.30
CA GLU A 180 -23.99 12.04 -0.99
C GLU A 180 -23.20 10.85 -0.41
N THR A 181 -23.64 9.62 -0.68
CA THR A 181 -22.90 8.41 -0.26
C THR A 181 -21.57 8.30 -1.01
N VAL A 182 -21.56 8.49 -2.33
CA VAL A 182 -20.35 8.47 -3.17
C VAL A 182 -19.39 9.58 -2.76
N LYS A 183 -19.91 10.79 -2.54
CA LYS A 183 -19.16 11.94 -2.05
C LYS A 183 -18.53 11.69 -0.68
N GLY A 184 -19.26 11.02 0.22
CA GLY A 184 -18.72 10.58 1.52
C GLY A 184 -17.56 9.59 1.37
N ASN A 185 -17.71 8.59 0.50
CA ASN A 185 -16.65 7.62 0.22
C ASN A 185 -15.42 8.27 -0.41
N MET A 186 -15.61 9.24 -1.31
CA MET A 186 -14.51 10.00 -1.92
C MET A 186 -13.67 10.74 -0.88
N LYS A 187 -14.32 11.38 0.12
CA LYS A 187 -13.61 12.00 1.25
C LYS A 187 -12.79 10.99 2.03
N HIS A 188 -13.31 9.78 2.25
CA HIS A 188 -12.56 8.73 2.94
C HIS A 188 -11.32 8.30 2.15
N VAL A 189 -11.45 8.12 0.83
CA VAL A 189 -10.31 7.79 -0.05
C VAL A 189 -9.27 8.92 -0.04
N GLU A 190 -9.71 10.18 0.01
CA GLU A 190 -8.81 11.33 0.10
C GLU A 190 -7.99 11.36 1.39
N LEU A 191 -8.56 10.93 2.52
CA LEU A 191 -7.84 10.79 3.80
C LEU A 191 -6.79 9.67 3.77
N LEU A 192 -6.95 8.67 2.90
CA LEU A 192 -5.99 7.58 2.76
C LEU A 192 -4.83 7.94 1.84
N LYS A 193 -5.02 8.90 0.93
CA LYS A 193 -4.03 9.29 -0.06
C LYS A 193 -2.93 10.14 0.58
N SER A 194 -1.68 9.74 0.38
CA SER A 194 -0.53 10.56 0.75
C SER A 194 -0.42 11.79 -0.17
N LYS A 195 -0.04 12.92 0.42
CA LYS A 195 0.28 14.19 -0.24
C LYS A 195 1.79 14.44 -0.10
N GLU A 196 2.39 15.01 -1.13
CA GLU A 196 3.75 15.51 -1.06
C GLU A 196 3.76 16.85 -0.34
N VAL A 197 4.53 16.94 0.74
CA VAL A 197 4.68 18.13 1.57
C VAL A 197 6.15 18.52 1.55
N THR A 198 6.43 19.72 1.06
CA THR A 198 7.79 20.27 1.08
C THR A 198 8.00 21.07 2.35
N LEU A 199 9.02 20.70 3.10
CA LEU A 199 9.46 21.39 4.31
C LEU A 199 10.71 22.19 4.00
N PHE A 200 10.84 23.33 4.67
CA PHE A 200 11.99 24.20 4.55
C PHE A 200 12.64 24.44 5.91
N TRP A 201 13.96 24.55 5.89
CA TRP A 201 14.76 25.03 7.00
C TRP A 201 15.75 26.06 6.46
N ILE A 202 15.88 27.19 7.15
CA ILE A 202 16.72 28.31 6.72
C ILE A 202 17.71 28.62 7.84
N GLY A 203 19.00 28.59 7.51
CA GLY A 203 20.07 28.87 8.46
C GLY A 203 21.44 28.44 7.95
N MET A 204 22.47 28.74 8.73
CA MET A 204 23.82 28.24 8.46
C MET A 204 23.95 26.83 9.05
N ALA A 205 24.04 25.83 8.19
CA ALA A 205 24.26 24.44 8.55
C ALA A 205 25.04 23.72 7.45
N GLU A 206 25.74 22.65 7.81
CA GLU A 206 26.37 21.75 6.84
C GLU A 206 25.39 20.65 6.40
N SER A 207 24.62 20.12 7.35
CA SER A 207 23.67 19.04 7.15
C SER A 207 22.39 19.27 7.95
N VAL A 208 21.25 19.04 7.31
CA VAL A 208 19.94 19.15 7.95
C VAL A 208 19.12 17.92 7.65
N GLN A 209 18.54 17.33 8.68
CA GLN A 209 17.64 16.18 8.58
C GLN A 209 16.36 16.49 9.35
N VAL A 210 15.22 16.15 8.78
CA VAL A 210 13.93 16.26 9.45
C VAL A 210 13.50 14.91 10.01
N MET A 211 13.24 14.88 11.31
CA MET A 211 12.76 13.72 12.05
C MET A 211 11.32 13.97 12.50
N GLY A 212 10.51 12.93 12.66
CA GLY A 212 9.17 13.15 13.19
C GLY A 212 8.35 11.90 13.47
N SER A 213 7.12 12.10 13.90
CA SER A 213 6.19 11.02 14.21
C SER A 213 5.73 10.24 12.99
N PHE A 214 5.97 10.74 11.77
CA PHE A 214 5.57 10.09 10.52
C PHE A 214 6.28 8.76 10.27
N ASP A 215 7.47 8.56 10.83
CA ASP A 215 8.24 7.32 10.78
C ASP A 215 8.58 6.77 12.17
N GLY A 216 7.91 7.29 13.20
CA GLY A 216 8.16 6.94 14.59
C GLY A 216 9.51 7.39 15.12
N TRP A 217 10.06 8.52 14.63
CA TRP A 217 11.33 9.08 15.06
C TRP A 217 12.54 8.18 14.81
N SER A 218 12.52 7.43 13.70
CA SER A 218 13.52 6.37 13.46
C SER A 218 14.61 6.79 12.47
N GLN A 219 14.23 7.12 11.23
CA GLN A 219 15.17 7.41 10.15
C GLN A 219 15.17 8.89 9.76
N GLY A 220 14.00 9.55 9.71
CA GLY A 220 13.84 10.88 9.15
C GLY A 220 14.16 10.98 7.66
N GLU A 221 14.18 12.21 7.16
CA GLU A 221 14.49 12.54 5.76
C GLU A 221 15.60 13.59 5.72
N ALA A 222 16.63 13.35 4.91
CA ALA A 222 17.70 14.33 4.72
C ALA A 222 17.23 15.48 3.82
N MET A 223 17.55 16.70 4.20
CA MET A 223 17.17 17.89 3.43
C MET A 223 18.26 18.24 2.42
N SER A 224 17.84 18.59 1.21
CA SER A 224 18.73 19.05 0.15
C SER A 224 19.02 20.53 0.32
N GLN A 225 20.30 20.91 0.24
CA GLN A 225 20.72 22.30 0.28
C GLN A 225 20.42 22.98 -1.07
N GLU A 226 19.65 24.06 -1.02
CA GLU A 226 19.42 25.00 -2.10
C GLU A 226 20.36 26.20 -1.93
N TYR A 227 21.18 26.46 -2.94
CA TYR A 227 22.06 27.62 -2.98
C TYR A 227 21.22 28.90 -3.19
N SER A 228 20.88 29.58 -2.11
CA SER A 228 20.21 30.89 -2.13
C SER A 228 21.11 31.97 -1.51
N GLY A 229 22.22 32.29 -2.18
CA GLY A 229 23.06 33.45 -1.81
C GLY A 229 23.53 33.43 -0.36
N ASP A 230 23.21 34.50 0.39
CA ASP A 230 23.75 34.81 1.72
C ASP A 230 23.32 33.84 2.85
N TYR A 231 22.31 33.01 2.63
CA TYR A 231 21.85 32.00 3.58
C TYR A 231 21.56 30.67 2.88
N ALA A 232 21.94 29.55 3.51
CA ALA A 232 21.59 28.23 3.02
C ALA A 232 20.11 27.95 3.31
N ARG A 233 19.35 27.61 2.27
CA ARG A 233 17.99 27.07 2.39
C ARG A 233 18.08 25.58 2.22
N PHE A 234 17.40 24.82 3.07
CA PHE A 234 17.32 23.37 2.97
C PHE A 234 15.87 22.99 2.70
N SER A 235 15.63 22.06 1.79
CA SER A 235 14.29 21.56 1.46
C SER A 235 14.22 20.04 1.45
N ALA A 236 13.09 19.49 1.90
CA ALA A 236 12.79 18.06 1.79
C ALA A 236 11.32 17.86 1.43
N THR A 237 11.05 16.95 0.49
CA THR A 237 9.69 16.60 0.08
C THR A 237 9.32 15.24 0.63
N ILE A 238 8.34 15.20 1.53
CA ILE A 238 7.92 13.99 2.24
C ILE A 238 6.48 13.64 1.84
N LYS A 239 6.20 12.35 1.62
CA LYS A 239 4.85 11.85 1.35
C LYS A 239 4.13 11.52 2.66
N LEU A 240 3.19 12.37 3.05
CA LEU A 240 2.44 12.26 4.31
C LEU A 240 0.95 12.13 4.04
N ARG A 241 0.24 11.34 4.85
CA ARG A 241 -1.24 11.32 4.80
C ARG A 241 -1.79 12.55 5.51
N PRO A 242 -3.03 12.99 5.22
CA PRO A 242 -3.67 14.04 5.99
C PRO A 242 -3.68 13.71 7.48
N GLY A 243 -3.21 14.63 8.31
CA GLY A 243 -2.95 14.34 9.71
C GLY A 243 -2.13 15.39 10.44
N ARG A 244 -1.87 15.10 11.72
CA ARG A 244 -1.05 15.93 12.60
C ARG A 244 0.22 15.18 12.90
N TYR A 245 1.36 15.78 12.58
CA TYR A 245 2.68 15.19 12.76
C TYR A 245 3.53 16.10 13.64
N GLU A 246 4.25 15.49 14.57
CA GLU A 246 5.28 16.18 15.34
C GLU A 246 6.60 15.99 14.61
N ILE A 247 7.33 17.07 14.38
CA ILE A 247 8.61 17.02 13.69
C ILE A 247 9.66 17.86 14.43
N LYS A 248 10.93 17.57 14.18
CA LYS A 248 12.08 18.32 14.67
C LYS A 248 13.23 18.23 13.69
N PHE A 249 14.05 19.25 13.63
CA PHE A 249 15.20 19.29 12.73
C PHE A 249 16.46 18.89 13.50
N LEU A 250 17.24 17.99 12.92
CA LEU A 250 18.57 17.65 13.35
C LEU A 250 19.54 18.41 12.44
N VAL A 251 20.17 19.44 12.97
CA VAL A 251 21.04 20.37 12.26
C VAL A 251 22.44 20.20 12.79
N ASP A 252 23.36 19.67 11.99
CA ASP A 252 24.75 19.37 12.40
C ASP A 252 24.86 18.57 13.71
N GLY A 253 23.90 17.66 13.93
CA GLY A 253 23.81 16.82 15.13
C GLY A 253 23.06 17.44 16.31
N GLU A 254 22.65 18.71 16.22
CA GLU A 254 21.90 19.42 17.26
C GLU A 254 20.41 19.51 16.94
N TRP A 255 19.57 19.33 17.96
CA TRP A 255 18.12 19.39 17.82
C TRP A 255 17.60 20.82 17.78
N GLN A 256 17.04 21.22 16.65
CA GLN A 256 16.51 22.57 16.42
C GLN A 256 15.01 22.55 16.05
N LEU A 257 14.34 23.65 16.39
CA LEU A 257 12.96 23.91 16.00
C LEU A 257 12.95 24.96 14.89
N SER A 258 12.12 24.75 13.87
CA SER A 258 11.88 25.79 12.87
C SER A 258 11.02 26.90 13.49
N PRO A 259 11.40 28.19 13.34
CA PRO A 259 10.58 29.33 13.74
C PRO A 259 9.30 29.48 12.90
N GLU A 260 9.28 28.93 11.69
CA GLU A 260 8.16 29.05 10.75
C GLU A 260 6.98 28.13 11.08
N LEU A 261 7.24 27.09 11.87
CA LEU A 261 6.25 26.08 12.22
C LEU A 261 5.73 26.30 13.64
N LEU A 262 4.44 26.03 13.82
CA LEU A 262 3.82 25.97 15.14
C LEU A 262 4.57 24.98 16.02
N THR A 263 4.59 25.22 17.33
CA THR A 263 5.25 24.33 18.29
C THR A 263 4.23 23.71 19.24
N VAL A 264 4.50 22.48 19.66
CA VAL A 264 3.69 21.70 20.60
C VAL A 264 4.60 21.04 21.63
N GLY A 265 4.10 20.86 22.85
CA GLY A 265 4.86 20.31 23.97
C GLY A 265 5.61 21.37 24.78
N GLU A 266 6.31 20.92 25.83
CA GLU A 266 6.97 21.77 26.80
C GLU A 266 8.43 21.33 27.03
N GLY A 267 9.31 22.30 27.29
CA GLY A 267 10.72 22.05 27.60
C GLY A 267 11.47 21.29 26.50
N MET A 268 12.12 20.19 26.87
CA MET A 268 12.95 19.36 25.98
C MET A 268 12.13 18.55 24.97
N LEU A 269 10.85 18.30 25.28
CA LEU A 269 9.91 17.57 24.40
C LEU A 269 9.17 18.51 23.44
N LYS A 270 9.58 19.79 23.38
CA LYS A 270 9.01 20.73 22.43
C LYS A 270 9.40 20.34 21.01
N ASN A 271 8.38 20.18 20.17
CA ASN A 271 8.46 19.76 18.76
C ASN A 271 7.72 20.78 17.89
N ASN A 272 8.02 20.80 16.59
CA ASN A 272 7.20 21.51 15.62
C ASN A 272 5.98 20.67 15.24
N LEU A 273 4.85 21.32 14.99
CA LEU A 273 3.61 20.70 14.56
C LEU A 273 3.41 20.94 13.06
N LEU A 274 3.34 19.86 12.30
CA LEU A 274 3.01 19.83 10.88
C LEU A 274 1.58 19.31 10.70
N ILE A 275 0.77 20.05 9.94
CA ILE A 275 -0.60 19.68 9.60
C ILE A 275 -0.69 19.53 8.08
N VAL A 276 -1.20 18.39 7.62
CA VAL A 276 -1.28 17.98 6.20
C VAL A 276 -2.73 17.74 5.75
#